data_AF-A0A8S3TUS2-F1
#
_entry.id   AF-A0A8S3TUS2-F1
#
_cell.length_a   1.000
_cell.length_b   1.000
_cell.length_c   1.000
_cell.angle_alpha   90.00
_cell.angle_beta   90.00
_cell.angle_gamma   90.00
#
_symmetry.space_group_name_H-M   'P 1'
#
loop_
_entity.id
_entity.type
_entity.pdbx_description
1 polymer ?
#
loop_
_entity_poly.entity_id
_entity_poly.type
_entity_poly.pdbx_seq_one_letter_code
_entity_poly.pdbx_strand_id
1 'polypeptide(L)'
;MGDFNARTAELEDCIKHDSSDLNKYRDTNILPENYNIDTCLDRNNQDLARNTYGNNLIDLCISSRLRILNGRYIGDSQGYYTCITPNGYSSVDYAVTSVALLSSVQYFKTCPFNYLSDHAQIEVHLKCNIKLKQTNNFDSWKTTRRFLWEENSKQKLIEVLASNEIKENIINFEL
;
A
#
# COMPACT_ATOMS: atom_id res chain seq x y z
N MET A 1 1.38 1.67 1.06
CA MET A 1 2.44 1.19 0.14
C MET A 1 3.57 0.66 1.01
N GLY A 2 4.26 -0.39 0.59
CA GLY A 2 5.42 -0.87 1.33
C GLY A 2 5.90 -2.23 0.85
N ASP A 3 7.01 -2.66 1.45
CA ASP A 3 7.55 -4.02 1.34
C ASP A 3 6.75 -4.96 2.26
N PHE A 4 6.06 -5.92 1.67
CA PHE A 4 5.29 -6.93 2.41
C PHE A 4 6.02 -8.28 2.47
N ASN A 5 7.12 -8.46 1.73
CA ASN A 5 7.75 -9.76 1.50
C ASN A 5 6.75 -10.83 1.02
N ALA A 6 5.64 -10.39 0.43
CA ALA A 6 4.52 -11.19 0.02
C ALA A 6 4.64 -11.51 -1.47
N ARG A 7 4.47 -12.78 -1.85
CA ARG A 7 4.40 -13.17 -3.26
C ARG A 7 3.01 -13.69 -3.52
N THR A 8 2.22 -12.93 -4.28
CA THR A 8 0.77 -13.19 -4.44
C THR A 8 0.43 -14.00 -5.68
N ALA A 9 1.39 -14.30 -6.56
CA ALA A 9 1.10 -14.86 -7.87
C ALA A 9 -0.05 -14.10 -8.56
N GLU A 10 -0.98 -14.85 -9.13
CA GLU A 10 -2.22 -14.38 -9.77
C GLU A 10 -3.43 -14.50 -8.85
N LEU A 11 -3.23 -14.54 -7.52
CA LEU A 11 -4.35 -14.60 -6.58
C LEU A 11 -5.22 -13.35 -6.70
N GLU A 12 -6.52 -13.58 -6.69
CA GLU A 12 -7.53 -12.53 -6.70
C GLU A 12 -7.62 -11.88 -5.32
N ASP A 13 -7.65 -10.55 -5.29
CA ASP A 13 -7.81 -9.74 -4.07
C ASP A 13 -9.26 -9.26 -3.89
N CYS A 14 -10.20 -9.94 -4.55
CA CYS A 14 -11.63 -9.67 -4.55
C CYS A 14 -12.43 -10.98 -4.55
N ILE A 15 -13.70 -10.89 -4.17
CA ILE A 15 -14.63 -12.04 -4.23
C ILE A 15 -15.19 -12.14 -5.66
N LYS A 16 -14.79 -13.18 -6.40
CA LYS A 16 -15.36 -13.48 -7.72
C LYS A 16 -16.79 -14.01 -7.60
N HIS A 17 -17.60 -13.77 -8.64
CA HIS A 17 -18.97 -14.29 -8.77
C HIS A 17 -19.97 -13.82 -7.69
N ASP A 18 -19.60 -12.80 -6.94
CA ASP A 18 -20.39 -12.25 -5.84
C ASP A 18 -21.79 -11.78 -6.29
N SER A 19 -21.90 -11.21 -7.50
CA SER A 19 -23.18 -10.78 -8.07
C SER A 19 -24.08 -11.93 -8.54
N SER A 20 -23.52 -13.01 -9.09
CA SER A 20 -24.29 -14.17 -9.57
C SER A 20 -24.86 -14.98 -8.41
N ASP A 21 -24.14 -15.01 -7.30
CA ASP A 21 -24.52 -15.70 -6.09
C ASP A 21 -25.56 -14.92 -5.25
N LEU A 22 -25.65 -13.61 -5.45
CA LEU A 22 -26.54 -12.74 -4.68
C LEU A 22 -28.01 -13.17 -4.73
N ASN A 23 -28.52 -13.56 -5.90
CA ASN A 23 -29.92 -13.98 -6.04
C ASN A 23 -30.19 -15.27 -5.23
N LYS A 24 -29.23 -16.20 -5.21
CA LYS A 24 -29.33 -17.45 -4.45
C LYS A 24 -29.31 -17.21 -2.94
N TYR A 25 -28.50 -16.24 -2.47
CA TYR A 25 -28.36 -15.94 -1.05
C TYR A 25 -29.39 -14.95 -0.51
N ARG A 26 -29.96 -14.10 -1.36
CA ARG A 26 -31.09 -13.22 -1.01
C ARG A 26 -32.35 -14.01 -0.71
N ASP A 27 -32.68 -15.01 -1.53
CA ASP A 27 -33.86 -15.85 -1.30
C ASP A 27 -33.77 -16.69 -0.01
N THR A 28 -32.55 -16.85 0.53
CA THR A 28 -32.29 -17.63 1.75
C THR A 28 -32.05 -16.77 3.00
N ASN A 29 -32.12 -15.43 2.90
CA ASN A 29 -31.82 -14.49 4.00
C ASN A 29 -30.46 -14.72 4.69
N ILE A 30 -29.48 -15.28 3.99
CA ILE A 30 -28.15 -15.59 4.56
C ILE A 30 -27.27 -14.33 4.64
N LEU A 31 -27.48 -13.38 3.72
CA LEU A 31 -26.72 -12.13 3.65
C LEU A 31 -27.48 -10.95 4.26
N PRO A 32 -26.78 -10.00 4.90
CA PRO A 32 -27.38 -8.74 5.34
C PRO A 32 -28.00 -7.97 4.17
N GLU A 33 -29.08 -7.23 4.41
CA GLU A 33 -29.75 -6.41 3.38
C GLU A 33 -28.83 -5.36 2.75
N ASN A 34 -27.83 -4.88 3.50
CA ASN A 34 -26.84 -3.90 3.08
C ASN A 34 -25.52 -4.53 2.57
N TYR A 35 -25.53 -5.81 2.20
CA TYR A 35 -24.37 -6.45 1.61
C TYR A 35 -23.96 -5.75 0.32
N ASN A 36 -22.74 -5.24 0.29
CA ASN A 36 -22.19 -4.53 -0.87
C ASN A 36 -21.40 -5.51 -1.73
N ILE A 37 -21.83 -5.69 -2.98
CA ILE A 37 -21.12 -6.53 -3.95
C ILE A 37 -19.69 -6.05 -4.12
N ASP A 38 -18.77 -7.00 -4.23
CA ASP A 38 -17.37 -6.74 -4.42
C ASP A 38 -17.04 -6.48 -5.91
N THR A 39 -16.17 -5.51 -6.17
CA THR A 39 -15.78 -5.13 -7.53
C THR A 39 -14.42 -5.71 -7.87
N CYS A 40 -14.40 -6.70 -8.76
CA CYS A 40 -13.17 -7.27 -9.28
C CYS A 40 -12.68 -6.47 -10.49
N LEU A 41 -11.38 -6.17 -10.53
CA LEU A 41 -10.70 -5.76 -11.75
C LEU A 41 -9.57 -6.75 -11.99
N ASP A 42 -9.18 -6.94 -13.25
CA ASP A 42 -8.08 -7.84 -13.57
C ASP A 42 -6.75 -7.27 -13.07
N ARG A 43 -5.86 -8.17 -12.66
CA ARG A 43 -4.53 -7.84 -12.14
C ARG A 43 -3.51 -8.79 -12.75
N ASN A 44 -2.53 -8.23 -13.44
CA ASN A 44 -1.40 -9.00 -13.95
C ASN A 44 -0.26 -9.06 -12.93
N ASN A 45 0.56 -10.11 -12.99
CA ASN A 45 1.76 -10.23 -12.18
C ASN A 45 2.78 -11.11 -12.89
N GLN A 46 3.99 -10.60 -13.09
CA GLN A 46 5.10 -11.39 -13.63
C GLN A 46 5.62 -12.42 -12.62
N ASP A 47 5.50 -12.11 -11.33
CA ASP A 47 5.87 -13.05 -10.27
C ASP A 47 4.75 -14.05 -10.01
N LEU A 48 4.88 -15.25 -10.58
CA LEU A 48 3.90 -16.34 -10.43
C LEU A 48 4.13 -17.20 -9.18
N ALA A 49 5.14 -16.89 -8.36
CA ALA A 49 5.37 -17.61 -7.13
C ALA A 49 4.45 -17.13 -6.01
N ARG A 50 4.26 -18.01 -5.03
CA ARG A 50 3.35 -17.79 -3.90
C ARG A 50 4.05 -18.12 -2.59
N ASN A 51 3.78 -17.32 -1.55
CA ASN A 51 4.20 -17.64 -0.18
C ASN A 51 3.08 -17.35 0.84
N THR A 52 3.31 -17.70 2.10
CA THR A 52 2.35 -17.52 3.19
C THR A 52 1.99 -16.04 3.40
N TYR A 53 2.96 -15.13 3.28
CA TYR A 53 2.72 -13.69 3.36
C TYR A 53 1.82 -13.20 2.21
N GLY A 54 1.96 -13.78 1.02
CA GLY A 54 1.07 -13.56 -0.12
C GLY A 54 -0.37 -13.93 0.17
N ASN A 55 -0.60 -15.06 0.85
CA ASN A 55 -1.95 -15.46 1.28
C ASN A 55 -2.54 -14.46 2.25
N ASN A 56 -1.77 -14.12 3.28
CA ASN A 56 -2.22 -13.19 4.31
C ASN A 56 -2.52 -11.80 3.72
N LEU A 57 -1.73 -11.34 2.75
CA LEU A 57 -1.98 -10.07 2.06
C LEU A 57 -3.27 -10.12 1.24
N ILE A 58 -3.54 -11.22 0.54
CA ILE A 58 -4.77 -11.41 -0.22
C ILE A 58 -5.99 -11.50 0.71
N ASP A 59 -5.90 -12.26 1.81
CA ASP A 59 -6.96 -12.37 2.81
C ASP A 59 -7.26 -11.01 3.45
N LEU A 60 -6.21 -10.22 3.74
CA LEU A 60 -6.36 -8.84 4.19
C LEU A 60 -7.10 -7.98 3.15
N CYS A 61 -6.73 -8.11 1.87
CA CYS A 61 -7.37 -7.34 0.81
C CYS A 61 -8.84 -7.69 0.64
N ILE A 62 -9.18 -8.98 0.64
CA ILE A 62 -10.57 -9.45 0.53
C ILE A 62 -11.38 -8.99 1.74
N SER A 63 -10.90 -9.28 2.96
CA SER A 63 -11.62 -8.95 4.20
C SER A 63 -11.82 -7.45 4.43
N SER A 64 -10.89 -6.63 3.95
CA SER A 64 -10.91 -5.18 4.15
C SER A 64 -11.34 -4.39 2.91
N ARG A 65 -11.78 -5.06 1.84
CA ARG A 65 -12.14 -4.46 0.54
C ARG A 65 -11.05 -3.53 0.00
N LEU A 66 -9.81 -4.01 0.07
CA LEU A 66 -8.66 -3.37 -0.51
C LEU A 66 -8.29 -4.02 -1.85
N ARG A 67 -7.54 -3.27 -2.65
CA ARG A 67 -7.07 -3.67 -3.98
C ARG A 67 -5.60 -3.33 -4.15
N ILE A 68 -4.85 -4.32 -4.60
CA ILE A 68 -3.45 -4.17 -5.01
C ILE A 68 -3.41 -3.40 -6.34
N LEU A 69 -2.67 -2.30 -6.42
CA LEU A 69 -2.57 -1.48 -7.64
C LEU A 69 -1.62 -2.07 -8.69
N ASN A 70 -0.58 -2.77 -8.24
CA ASN A 70 0.40 -3.43 -9.10
C ASN A 70 -0.33 -4.34 -10.09
N GLY A 71 0.00 -4.26 -11.37
CA GLY A 71 -0.60 -5.09 -12.41
C GLY A 71 -1.90 -4.57 -13.02
N ARG A 72 -2.44 -3.43 -12.57
CA ARG A 72 -3.78 -2.95 -12.98
C ARG A 72 -3.80 -1.73 -13.89
N TYR A 73 -2.77 -0.89 -13.85
CA TYR A 73 -2.77 0.42 -14.52
C TYR A 73 -1.79 0.45 -15.70
N ILE A 74 -1.98 1.37 -16.64
CA ILE A 74 -1.22 1.48 -17.90
C ILE A 74 0.30 1.53 -17.69
N GLY A 75 0.79 2.04 -16.56
CA GLY A 75 2.23 2.08 -16.23
C GLY A 75 2.82 0.80 -15.64
N ASP A 76 1.98 -0.19 -15.32
CA ASP A 76 2.38 -1.48 -14.73
C ASP A 76 1.43 -2.60 -15.20
N SER A 77 0.90 -2.51 -16.43
CA SER A 77 -0.19 -3.40 -16.85
C SER A 77 0.27 -4.84 -17.01
N GLN A 78 1.57 -5.12 -16.95
CA GLN A 78 2.15 -6.47 -16.95
C GLN A 78 2.44 -6.98 -15.53
N GLY A 79 2.37 -6.12 -14.50
CA GLY A 79 2.71 -6.42 -13.12
C GLY A 79 4.20 -6.70 -12.93
N TYR A 80 5.04 -5.69 -13.16
CA TYR A 80 6.49 -5.83 -13.16
C TYR A 80 7.04 -6.17 -11.77
N TYR A 81 8.17 -6.89 -11.75
CA TYR A 81 8.92 -7.19 -10.54
C TYR A 81 9.32 -5.93 -9.78
N THR A 82 9.29 -6.00 -8.45
CA THR A 82 9.67 -4.88 -7.58
C THR A 82 10.97 -5.11 -6.83
N CYS A 83 11.54 -6.32 -6.86
CA CYS A 83 12.77 -6.66 -6.16
C CYS A 83 13.63 -7.61 -7.02
N ILE A 84 14.95 -7.41 -6.98
CA ILE A 84 15.98 -8.29 -7.55
C ILE A 84 16.98 -8.65 -6.48
N THR A 85 17.07 -9.94 -6.18
CA THR A 85 18.08 -10.50 -5.27
C THR A 85 18.98 -11.48 -6.03
N PRO A 86 20.08 -11.98 -5.43
CA PRO A 86 20.84 -13.09 -6.00
C PRO A 86 19.99 -14.35 -6.26
N ASN A 87 18.84 -14.49 -5.59
CA ASN A 87 17.90 -15.60 -5.77
C ASN A 87 16.87 -15.36 -6.89
N GLY A 88 16.97 -14.24 -7.61
CA GLY A 88 16.11 -13.88 -8.73
C GLY A 88 15.17 -12.71 -8.43
N TYR A 89 14.10 -12.64 -9.22
CA TYR A 89 13.15 -11.53 -9.25
C TYR A 89 11.89 -11.87 -8.44
N SER A 90 11.33 -10.86 -7.75
CA SER A 90 10.05 -11.00 -7.06
C SER A 90 9.24 -9.71 -7.05
N SER A 91 7.92 -9.85 -6.91
CA SER A 91 7.01 -8.74 -6.64
C SER A 91 6.66 -8.81 -5.16
N VAL A 92 7.23 -7.91 -4.35
CA VAL A 92 7.07 -7.89 -2.88
C VAL A 92 6.68 -6.52 -2.32
N ASP A 93 6.83 -5.48 -3.14
CA ASP A 93 6.43 -4.11 -2.82
C ASP A 93 5.09 -3.80 -3.46
N TYR A 94 4.10 -3.46 -2.65
CA TYR A 94 2.75 -3.24 -3.13
C TYR A 94 2.23 -1.85 -2.76
N ALA A 95 1.52 -1.24 -3.68
CA ALA A 95 0.56 -0.20 -3.34
C ALA A 95 -0.83 -0.82 -3.25
N VAL A 96 -1.52 -0.53 -2.17
CA VAL A 96 -2.84 -1.08 -1.87
C VAL A 96 -3.76 0.09 -1.52
N THR A 97 -4.99 0.07 -2.03
CA THR A 97 -5.98 1.12 -1.80
C THR A 97 -7.36 0.53 -1.54
N SER A 98 -8.26 1.28 -0.93
CA SER A 98 -9.65 0.87 -0.81
C SER A 98 -10.36 0.95 -2.16
N VAL A 99 -11.39 0.12 -2.36
CA VAL A 99 -12.20 0.16 -3.59
C VAL A 99 -12.75 1.58 -3.87
N ALA A 100 -13.11 2.34 -2.83
CA ALA A 100 -13.60 3.72 -2.97
C ALA A 100 -12.57 4.68 -3.60
N LEU A 101 -11.28 4.49 -3.30
CA LEU A 101 -10.19 5.35 -3.77
C LEU A 101 -9.63 4.93 -5.13
N LEU A 102 -10.01 3.76 -5.67
CA LEU A 102 -9.57 3.33 -7.00
C LEU A 102 -9.87 4.38 -8.08
N SER A 103 -11.05 5.01 -8.02
CA SER A 103 -11.46 6.06 -8.96
C SER A 103 -10.56 7.30 -8.93
N SER A 104 -9.78 7.48 -7.86
CA SER A 104 -8.84 8.58 -7.71
C SER A 104 -7.43 8.21 -8.17
N VAL A 105 -7.14 6.94 -8.43
CA VAL A 105 -5.84 6.53 -8.96
C VAL A 105 -5.80 6.80 -10.46
N GLN A 106 -4.93 7.70 -10.89
CA GLN A 106 -4.78 8.05 -12.31
C GLN A 106 -3.74 7.18 -12.99
N TYR A 107 -2.70 6.80 -12.26
CA TYR A 107 -1.55 6.12 -12.81
C TYR A 107 -0.82 5.34 -11.70
N PHE A 108 -0.26 4.19 -12.07
CA PHE A 108 0.64 3.41 -11.24
C PHE A 108 1.74 2.86 -12.15
N LYS A 109 2.99 2.90 -11.70
CA LYS A 109 4.11 2.19 -12.36
C LYS A 109 5.10 1.64 -11.35
N THR A 110 5.78 0.59 -11.77
CA THR A 110 7.05 0.14 -11.18
C THR A 110 8.18 0.73 -12.02
N CYS A 111 9.06 1.52 -11.39
CA CYS A 111 10.19 2.14 -12.06
C CYS A 111 11.27 1.09 -12.40
N PRO A 112 12.13 1.35 -13.40
CA PRO A 112 13.28 0.49 -13.66
C PRO A 112 14.20 0.38 -12.46
N PHE A 113 14.79 -0.81 -12.28
CA PHE A 113 15.84 -1.04 -11.30
C PHE A 113 17.05 -0.14 -11.56
N ASN A 114 17.75 0.21 -10.48
CA ASN A 114 18.97 0.99 -10.54
C ASN A 114 19.98 0.50 -9.49
N TYR A 115 21.19 1.03 -9.49
CA TYR A 115 22.27 0.57 -8.62
C TYR A 115 22.13 0.99 -7.14
N LEU A 116 21.12 1.79 -6.80
CA LEU A 116 20.95 2.32 -5.45
C LEU A 116 20.23 1.35 -4.52
N SER A 117 19.50 0.37 -5.05
CA SER A 117 18.76 -0.63 -4.28
C SER A 117 18.44 -1.86 -5.13
N ASP A 118 18.32 -2.99 -4.46
CA ASP A 118 17.68 -4.22 -4.93
C ASP A 118 16.17 -4.09 -5.13
N HIS A 119 15.52 -3.07 -4.55
CA HIS A 119 14.11 -2.75 -4.77
C HIS A 119 13.94 -1.67 -5.85
N ALA A 120 12.94 -1.87 -6.70
CA ALA A 120 12.44 -0.88 -7.64
C ALA A 120 11.47 0.08 -6.94
N GLN A 121 11.59 1.36 -7.25
CA GLN A 121 10.62 2.36 -6.79
C GLN A 121 9.25 2.11 -7.43
N ILE A 122 8.18 2.16 -6.63
CA ILE A 122 6.81 2.22 -7.14
C ILE A 122 6.27 3.66 -7.06
N GLU A 123 5.50 4.07 -8.07
CA GLU A 123 4.97 5.42 -8.19
C GLU A 123 3.46 5.37 -8.40
N VAL A 124 2.72 6.16 -7.62
CA VAL A 124 1.24 6.24 -7.67
C VAL A 124 0.82 7.69 -7.85
N HIS A 125 0.00 7.95 -8.86
CA HIS A 125 -0.57 9.28 -9.09
C HIS A 125 -2.02 9.27 -8.64
N LEU A 126 -2.32 10.15 -7.70
CA LEU A 126 -3.66 10.32 -7.14
C LEU A 126 -4.24 11.65 -7.60
N LYS A 127 -5.46 11.61 -8.11
CA LYS A 127 -6.29 12.79 -8.30
C LYS A 127 -6.85 13.21 -6.95
N CYS A 128 -6.32 14.29 -6.41
CA CYS A 128 -6.76 14.84 -5.14
C CYS A 128 -7.47 16.18 -5.35
N ASN A 129 -8.73 16.30 -4.93
CA ASN A 129 -9.45 17.56 -4.91
C ASN A 129 -9.10 18.38 -3.64
N ILE A 130 -7.81 18.64 -3.43
CA ILE A 130 -7.34 19.40 -2.26
C ILE A 130 -7.45 20.89 -2.56
N LYS A 131 -8.30 21.58 -1.79
CA LYS A 131 -8.24 23.04 -1.71
C LYS A 131 -7.03 23.40 -0.85
N LEU A 132 -5.88 23.64 -1.49
CA LEU A 132 -4.71 24.13 -0.79
C LEU A 132 -5.05 25.50 -0.20
N LYS A 133 -5.18 25.58 1.13
CA LYS A 133 -5.09 26.86 1.81
C LYS A 133 -3.65 27.33 1.59
N GLN A 134 -3.45 28.40 0.83
CA GLN A 134 -2.15 29.05 0.72
C GLN A 134 -1.78 29.58 2.12
N THR A 135 -1.06 28.77 2.90
CA THR A 135 -0.30 29.29 4.02
C THR A 135 1.02 29.79 3.43
N ASN A 136 1.19 31.11 3.37
CA ASN A 136 2.40 31.76 2.85
C ASN A 136 3.69 31.44 3.64
N ASN A 137 3.59 30.64 4.70
CA ASN A 137 4.73 30.00 5.35
C ASN A 137 4.78 28.53 4.91
N PHE A 138 5.34 28.27 3.73
CA PHE A 138 6.14 27.06 3.62
C PHE A 138 7.39 27.33 4.47
N ASP A 139 7.32 27.04 5.76
CA ASP A 139 8.51 26.52 6.40
C ASP A 139 8.82 25.28 5.59
N SER A 140 9.75 25.41 4.64
CA SER A 140 10.37 24.26 4.02
C SER A 140 10.70 23.37 5.20
N TRP A 141 10.16 22.15 5.26
CA TRP A 141 10.68 21.15 6.17
C TRP A 141 12.15 21.11 5.82
N LYS A 142 12.97 21.86 6.60
CA LYS A 142 14.40 21.81 6.47
C LYS A 142 14.62 20.36 6.78
N THR A 143 14.92 19.59 5.75
CA THR A 143 15.30 18.20 5.89
C THR A 143 16.42 18.26 6.91
N THR A 144 16.07 17.96 8.16
CA THR A 144 17.02 18.01 9.25
C THR A 144 18.10 17.06 8.81
N ARG A 145 19.31 17.60 8.68
CA ARG A 145 20.51 16.92 8.19
C ARG A 145 20.40 15.45 8.57
N ARG A 146 20.47 14.54 7.59
CA ARG A 146 20.38 13.07 7.78
C ARG A 146 20.98 12.72 9.14
N PHE A 147 20.14 12.30 10.08
CA PHE A 147 20.61 11.98 11.41
C PHE A 147 21.51 10.74 11.28
N LEU A 148 22.82 10.92 11.49
CA LEU A 148 23.78 9.84 11.47
C LEU A 148 23.81 9.21 12.86
N TRP A 149 23.61 7.90 12.95
CA TRP A 149 23.64 7.20 14.23
C TRP A 149 25.08 7.09 14.75
N GLU A 150 25.44 7.95 15.70
CA GLU A 150 26.67 7.89 16.51
C GLU A 150 26.49 6.99 17.76
N GLU A 151 27.59 6.56 18.40
CA GLU A 151 27.55 5.72 19.61
C GLU A 151 26.67 6.28 20.73
N ASN A 152 26.63 7.61 20.90
CA ASN A 152 25.81 8.29 21.91
C ASN A 152 24.38 8.61 21.45
N SER A 153 23.99 8.28 20.21
CA SER A 153 22.67 8.60 19.66
C SER A 153 21.54 7.96 20.44
N LYS A 154 21.76 6.75 20.96
CA LYS A 154 20.80 6.06 21.82
C LYS A 154 20.48 6.89 23.06
N GLN A 155 21.51 7.40 23.73
CA GLN A 155 21.35 8.17 24.96
C GLN A 155 20.67 9.52 24.68
N LYS A 156 21.10 10.22 23.62
CA LYS A 156 20.48 11.46 23.14
C LYS A 156 18.99 11.26 22.84
N LEU A 157 18.62 10.17 22.17
CA LEU A 157 17.22 9.86 21.87
C LEU A 157 16.40 9.65 23.14
N ILE A 158 16.92 8.90 24.11
CA ILE A 158 16.24 8.67 25.40
C ILE A 158 16.02 10.00 26.14
N GLU A 159 17.02 10.88 26.17
CA GLU A 159 16.92 12.18 26.81
C GLU A 159 15.88 13.09 26.13
N VAL A 160 15.87 13.11 24.79
CA VAL A 160 14.89 13.86 24.00
C VAL A 160 13.47 13.34 24.23
N LEU A 161 13.25 12.02 24.23
CA LEU A 161 11.95 11.41 24.54
C LEU A 161 11.53 11.62 25.99
N ALA A 162 12.49 11.77 26.90
CA ALA A 162 12.21 12.06 28.31
C ALA A 162 11.86 13.55 28.54
N SER A 163 12.19 14.44 27.61
CA SER A 163 11.92 15.87 27.72
C SER A 163 10.41 16.16 27.78
N ASN A 164 10.04 17.15 28.59
CA ASN A 164 8.63 17.53 28.77
C ASN A 164 8.02 18.07 27.47
N GLU A 165 8.81 18.81 26.68
CA GLU A 165 8.38 19.34 25.38
C GLU A 165 7.92 18.23 24.43
N ILE A 166 8.72 17.17 24.27
CA ILE A 166 8.37 16.06 23.38
C ILE A 166 7.20 15.25 23.94
N LYS A 167 7.14 15.03 25.25
CA LYS A 167 6.00 14.35 25.88
C LYS A 167 4.69 15.10 25.66
N GLU A 168 4.68 16.42 25.84
CA GLU A 168 3.51 17.26 25.60
C GLU A 168 3.10 17.22 24.12
N ASN A 169 4.07 17.28 23.20
CA ASN A 169 3.80 17.16 21.77
C ASN A 169 3.22 15.79 21.38
N ILE A 170 3.70 14.69 21.98
CA ILE A 170 3.16 13.34 21.76
C ILE A 170 1.72 13.24 22.28
N ILE A 171 1.46 13.73 23.49
CA ILE A 171 0.11 13.71 24.08
C ILE A 171 -0.87 14.51 23.23
N ASN A 172 -0.46 15.68 22.74
CA ASN A 172 -1.30 16.54 21.90
C ASN A 172 -1.51 15.99 20.47
N PHE A 173 -0.74 14.98 20.05
CA PHE A 173 -0.89 14.33 18.74
C PHE A 173 -1.94 13.21 18.75
N GLU A 174 -2.32 12.71 19.93
CA GLU A 174 -3.32 11.65 20.12
C GLU A 174 -4.76 12.19 20.34
N LEU A 175 -4.96 13.52 20.22
CA LEU A 175 -6.27 14.22 20.29
C LEU A 175 -6.64 14.84 18.93
#